data_AF-B9K9W9-F1
#
_entry.id   AF-B9K9W9-F1
#
_cell.length_a   1.000
_cell.length_b   1.000
_cell.length_c   1.000
_cell.angle_alpha   90.00
_cell.angle_beta   90.00
_cell.angle_gamma   90.00
#
_symmetry.space_group_name_H-M   'P 1'
#
loop_
_entity.id
_entity.type
_entity.pdbx_description
1 polymer ?
#
loop_
_entity_poly.entity_id
_entity_poly.type
_entity_poly.pdbx_seq_one_letter_code
_entity_poly.pdbx_strand_id
1 'polypeptide(L)'
;MSKPSSFRERVADEIDPVVSPETYEKLPDEIKRVAGMLTPDTEYSLVRDNDIKIESGYLSLEELNAIFKTLPFDITFVDKHGRVRFFSGGHRIFHRAPTVLGRPVQFCHPPRSVHIVNKILKAFKEGRKEPAEFWINMGDRKIHIRYFQVLDKEGNYLGTLEVVQDITRIKELEGEKRLLDWEN
;
A
#
# COMPACT_ATOMS: atom_id res chain seq x y z
N MET A 1 31.35 27.96 -20.73
CA MET A 1 30.69 27.71 -19.43
C MET A 1 29.19 27.71 -19.67
N SER A 2 28.61 26.52 -19.75
CA SER A 2 27.21 26.30 -20.08
C SER A 2 26.36 26.53 -18.84
N LYS A 3 25.33 27.38 -18.92
CA LYS A 3 24.31 27.51 -17.87
C LYS A 3 23.60 26.14 -17.72
N PRO A 4 23.35 25.62 -16.51
CA PRO A 4 22.38 24.56 -16.35
C PRO A 4 20.99 25.13 -16.60
N SER A 5 20.44 24.83 -17.77
CA SER A 5 19.04 25.04 -18.11
C SER A 5 18.30 23.75 -17.75
N SER A 6 17.75 23.71 -16.55
CA SER A 6 16.63 22.82 -16.24
C SER A 6 15.63 23.59 -15.41
N PHE A 7 14.83 24.41 -16.08
CA PHE A 7 13.53 24.77 -15.53
C PHE A 7 12.72 23.47 -15.49
N ARG A 8 12.79 22.75 -14.36
CA ARG A 8 11.81 21.71 -14.06
C ARG A 8 10.47 22.41 -13.90
N GLU A 9 9.49 21.93 -14.63
CA GLU A 9 8.11 22.38 -14.51
C GLU A 9 7.65 22.06 -13.09
N ARG A 10 7.30 23.09 -12.30
CA ARG A 10 6.93 22.93 -10.88
C ARG A 10 5.70 22.04 -10.77
N VAL A 11 5.77 21.06 -9.88
CA VAL A 11 4.63 20.21 -9.57
C VAL A 11 3.64 21.04 -8.75
N ALA A 12 2.34 20.96 -9.06
CA ALA A 12 1.32 21.81 -8.45
C ALA A 12 1.26 21.74 -6.91
N ASP A 13 1.81 20.67 -6.31
CA ASP A 13 1.80 20.40 -4.87
C ASP A 13 3.19 20.61 -4.20
N GLU A 14 4.17 21.15 -4.93
CA GLU A 14 5.50 21.42 -4.39
C GLU A 14 5.47 22.67 -3.51
N ILE A 15 5.81 22.52 -2.22
CA ILE A 15 5.87 23.63 -1.26
C ILE A 15 7.07 24.50 -1.61
N ASP A 16 6.87 25.81 -1.77
CA ASP A 16 7.97 26.76 -1.89
C ASP A 16 8.72 26.81 -0.54
N PRO A 17 10.01 26.42 -0.49
CA PRO A 17 10.78 26.41 0.75
C PRO A 17 11.02 27.84 1.29
N VAL A 18 10.72 28.87 0.49
CA VAL A 18 10.89 30.27 0.86
C VAL A 18 9.54 30.91 1.17
N VAL A 19 9.34 31.29 2.43
CA VAL A 19 8.22 32.14 2.83
C VAL A 19 8.56 33.58 2.45
N SER A 20 7.73 34.20 1.60
CA SER A 20 7.91 35.62 1.26
C SER A 20 7.80 36.50 2.52
N PRO A 21 8.49 37.65 2.59
CA PRO A 21 8.39 38.57 3.73
C PRO A 21 6.94 38.98 4.05
N GLU A 22 6.14 39.23 3.02
CA GLU A 22 4.72 39.59 3.14
C GLU A 22 3.86 38.44 3.70
N THR A 23 4.19 37.20 3.34
CA THR A 23 3.53 36.00 3.88
C THR A 23 3.94 35.81 5.35
N TYR A 24 5.22 36.00 5.67
CA TYR A 24 5.75 35.86 7.03
C TYR A 24 5.11 36.85 8.01
N GLU A 25 4.93 38.11 7.62
CA GLU A 25 4.27 39.13 8.46
C GLU A 25 2.83 38.76 8.81
N LYS A 26 2.12 38.05 7.93
CA LYS A 26 0.73 37.61 8.12
C LYS A 26 0.59 36.34 8.96
N LEU A 27 1.68 35.66 9.31
CA LEU A 27 1.62 34.44 10.12
C LEU A 27 1.26 34.74 11.59
N PRO A 28 0.51 33.85 12.26
CA PRO A 28 0.30 33.91 13.71
C PRO A 28 1.63 33.93 14.49
N ASP A 29 1.68 34.63 15.62
CA ASP A 29 2.91 34.79 16.42
C ASP A 29 3.50 33.46 16.91
N GLU A 30 2.65 32.46 17.15
CA GLU A 30 3.06 31.10 17.52
C GLU A 30 3.84 30.42 16.38
N ILE A 31 3.40 30.59 15.13
CA ILE A 31 4.06 30.04 13.95
C ILE A 31 5.35 30.81 13.65
N LYS A 32 5.38 32.15 13.83
CA LYS A 32 6.60 32.95 13.65
C LYS A 32 7.74 32.50 14.59
N ARG A 33 7.42 32.13 15.82
CA ARG A 33 8.41 31.60 16.80
C ARG A 33 9.03 30.28 16.35
N VAL A 34 8.24 29.40 15.74
CA VAL A 34 8.70 28.10 15.24
C VAL A 34 9.41 28.25 13.89
N ALA A 35 8.89 29.08 13.00
CA ALA A 35 9.48 29.33 11.68
C ALA A 35 10.91 29.90 11.78
N GLY A 36 11.18 30.76 12.77
CA GLY A 36 12.53 31.28 13.03
C GLY A 36 13.53 30.23 13.57
N MET A 37 13.06 29.06 14.01
CA MET A 37 13.90 27.95 14.47
C MET A 37 14.17 26.90 13.39
N LEU A 38 13.43 26.96 12.27
CA LEU A 38 13.54 26.00 11.18
C LEU A 38 14.46 26.56 10.09
N THR A 39 15.43 25.76 9.67
CA THR A 39 16.21 26.04 8.47
C THR A 39 15.45 25.54 7.25
N PRO A 40 15.37 26.32 6.15
CA PRO A 40 14.77 25.84 4.92
C PRO A 40 15.48 24.58 4.44
N ASP A 41 14.73 23.50 4.22
CA ASP A 41 15.25 22.28 3.63
C ASP A 41 15.42 22.50 2.12
N THR A 42 16.63 22.87 1.73
CA THR A 42 16.98 23.19 0.34
C THR A 42 17.47 21.97 -0.45
N GLU A 43 17.68 20.84 0.22
CA GLU A 43 18.12 19.59 -0.41
C GLU A 43 16.97 18.64 -0.69
N TYR A 44 15.83 18.80 -0.01
CA TYR A 44 14.64 18.01 -0.24
C TYR A 44 13.93 18.36 -1.56
N SER A 45 13.50 17.33 -2.27
CA SER A 45 12.54 17.44 -3.36
C SER A 45 11.47 16.38 -3.20
N LEU A 46 10.21 16.79 -3.35
CA LEU A 46 9.05 15.89 -3.26
C LEU A 46 9.08 14.82 -4.37
N VAL A 47 9.62 15.16 -5.55
CA VAL A 47 9.70 14.27 -6.71
C VAL A 47 11.15 14.06 -7.10
N ARG A 48 11.63 12.83 -6.89
CA ARG A 48 13.00 12.41 -7.20
C ARG A 48 13.04 11.67 -8.53
N ASP A 49 14.26 11.47 -9.02
CA ASP A 49 14.47 10.72 -10.26
C ASP A 49 13.98 9.27 -10.10
N ASN A 50 13.21 8.80 -11.08
CA ASN A 50 12.57 7.48 -11.12
C ASN A 50 11.45 7.25 -10.11
N ASP A 51 10.94 8.30 -9.46
CA ASP A 51 9.73 8.16 -8.66
C ASP A 51 8.53 7.82 -9.56
N ILE A 52 7.73 6.87 -9.08
CA ILE A 52 6.45 6.49 -9.66
C ILE A 52 5.40 7.38 -9.02
N LYS A 53 4.72 8.19 -9.83
CA LYS A 53 3.52 8.92 -9.39
C LYS A 53 2.39 7.94 -9.13
N ILE A 54 1.93 7.88 -7.89
CA ILE A 54 0.67 7.23 -7.47
C ILE A 54 -0.38 8.31 -7.18
N GLU A 55 -1.64 7.91 -6.93
CA GLU A 55 -2.77 8.84 -6.83
C GLU A 55 -2.50 10.04 -5.91
N SER A 56 -1.93 9.78 -4.73
CA SER A 56 -1.64 10.80 -3.72
C SER A 56 -0.18 10.75 -3.25
N GLY A 57 0.78 10.63 -4.17
CA GLY A 57 2.20 10.68 -3.81
C GLY A 57 3.17 10.19 -4.88
N TYR A 58 4.43 10.10 -4.48
CA TYR A 58 5.57 9.71 -5.31
C TYR A 58 6.40 8.70 -4.53
N LEU A 59 6.69 7.54 -5.14
CA LEU A 59 7.50 6.50 -4.52
C LEU A 59 8.46 5.91 -5.55
N SER A 60 9.69 5.65 -5.12
CA SER A 60 10.61 4.80 -5.87
C SER A 60 10.10 3.35 -5.86
N LEU A 61 10.55 2.54 -6.82
CA LEU A 61 10.25 1.11 -6.85
C LEU A 61 10.78 0.37 -5.60
N GLU A 62 11.90 0.84 -5.04
CA GLU A 62 12.48 0.27 -3.82
C GLU A 62 11.58 0.51 -2.61
N GLU A 63 11.12 1.75 -2.41
CA GLU A 63 10.19 2.10 -1.32
C GLU A 63 8.87 1.35 -1.46
N LEU A 64 8.30 1.27 -2.68
CA LEU A 64 7.07 0.51 -2.91
C LEU A 64 7.24 -0.97 -2.52
N ASN A 65 8.35 -1.59 -2.90
CA ASN A 65 8.65 -2.97 -2.51
C ASN A 65 8.86 -3.12 -1.00
N ALA A 66 9.54 -2.16 -0.36
CA ALA A 66 9.80 -2.15 1.08
C ALA A 66 8.49 -2.00 1.89
N ILE A 67 7.58 -1.14 1.43
CA ILE A 67 6.24 -0.99 2.02
C ILE A 67 5.50 -2.33 1.97
N PHE A 68 5.41 -2.97 0.79
CA PHE A 68 4.72 -4.26 0.67
C PHE A 68 5.34 -5.38 1.53
N LYS A 69 6.65 -5.37 1.75
CA LYS A 69 7.33 -6.34 2.65
C LYS A 69 7.06 -6.07 4.13
N THR A 70 6.75 -4.82 4.49
CA THR A 70 6.59 -4.38 5.88
C THR A 70 5.14 -4.47 6.35
N LEU A 71 4.17 -4.39 5.43
CA LEU A 71 2.75 -4.52 5.76
C LEU A 71 2.49 -5.82 6.56
N PRO A 72 1.66 -5.78 7.62
CA PRO A 72 1.35 -6.96 8.45
C PRO A 72 0.31 -7.88 7.77
N PHE A 73 0.42 -8.03 6.46
CA PHE A 73 -0.52 -8.76 5.62
C PHE A 73 0.23 -9.55 4.55
N ASP A 74 -0.19 -10.80 4.33
CA ASP A 74 0.16 -11.46 3.08
C ASP A 74 -0.74 -10.89 1.98
N ILE A 75 -0.14 -10.35 0.94
CA ILE A 75 -0.86 -9.82 -0.21
C ILE A 75 -0.57 -10.72 -1.41
N THR A 76 -1.61 -11.09 -2.15
CA THR A 76 -1.49 -11.73 -3.48
C THR A 76 -2.43 -11.02 -4.44
N PHE A 77 -1.93 -10.66 -5.62
CA PHE A 77 -2.75 -10.09 -6.69
C PHE A 77 -2.84 -11.06 -7.87
N VAL A 78 -4.08 -11.34 -8.27
CA VAL A 78 -4.43 -12.15 -9.44
C VAL A 78 -5.03 -11.20 -10.48
N ASP A 79 -4.46 -11.16 -11.67
CA ASP A 79 -4.92 -10.24 -12.71
C ASP A 79 -6.27 -10.64 -13.33
N LYS A 80 -6.80 -9.80 -14.24
CA LYS A 80 -8.05 -10.06 -14.96
C LYS A 80 -8.08 -11.38 -15.75
N HIS A 81 -6.91 -11.93 -16.10
CA HIS A 81 -6.76 -13.21 -16.78
C HIS A 81 -6.73 -14.40 -15.83
N GLY A 82 -6.90 -14.18 -14.51
CA GLY A 82 -6.91 -15.24 -13.51
C GLY A 82 -5.51 -15.79 -13.21
N ARG A 83 -4.46 -15.01 -13.46
CA ARG A 83 -3.06 -15.41 -13.22
C ARG A 83 -2.47 -14.63 -12.06
N VAL A 84 -1.68 -15.31 -11.24
CA VAL A 84 -0.96 -14.66 -10.14
C VAL A 84 0.06 -13.70 -10.74
N ARG A 85 -0.06 -12.40 -10.47
CA ARG A 85 0.80 -11.37 -11.04
C ARG A 85 1.74 -10.75 -10.02
N PHE A 86 1.37 -10.78 -8.74
CA PHE A 86 2.18 -10.26 -7.65
C PHE A 86 1.84 -10.98 -6.34
N PHE A 87 2.82 -11.06 -5.45
CA PHE A 87 2.60 -11.34 -4.03
C PHE A 87 3.65 -10.59 -3.21
N SER A 88 3.27 -10.06 -2.03
CA SER A 88 4.20 -9.36 -1.14
C SER A 88 5.36 -10.25 -0.69
N GLY A 89 6.56 -9.69 -0.57
CA GLY A 89 7.71 -10.38 0.04
C GLY A 89 7.63 -10.35 1.58
N GLY A 90 8.75 -10.70 2.23
CA GLY A 90 8.86 -10.66 3.70
C GLY A 90 8.31 -11.92 4.38
N HIS A 91 8.02 -11.80 5.67
CA HIS A 91 7.40 -12.89 6.43
C HIS A 91 5.95 -13.08 5.96
N ARG A 92 5.59 -14.33 5.64
CA ARG A 92 4.25 -14.70 5.18
C ARG A 92 3.67 -15.85 5.97
N ILE A 93 2.35 -15.83 6.18
CA ILE A 93 1.59 -16.93 6.77
C ILE A 93 1.52 -18.11 5.77
N PHE A 94 1.24 -17.82 4.50
CA PHE A 94 1.26 -18.79 3.42
C PHE A 94 2.42 -18.50 2.47
N HIS A 95 3.41 -19.39 2.49
CA HIS A 95 4.56 -19.31 1.59
C HIS A 95 4.14 -19.39 0.12
N ARG A 96 4.79 -18.58 -0.71
CA ARG A 96 4.63 -18.57 -2.17
C ARG A 96 6.00 -18.76 -2.81
N ALA A 97 6.14 -19.76 -3.69
CA ALA A 97 7.33 -19.93 -4.50
C ALA A 97 7.29 -18.98 -5.70
N PRO A 98 8.41 -18.39 -6.15
CA PRO A 98 8.45 -17.50 -7.32
C PRO A 98 7.85 -18.12 -8.59
N THR A 99 7.91 -19.45 -8.72
CA THR A 99 7.33 -20.20 -9.84
C THR A 99 5.81 -20.06 -9.96
N VAL A 100 5.12 -19.53 -8.94
CA VAL A 100 3.69 -19.25 -8.99
C VAL A 100 3.34 -18.06 -9.89
N LEU A 101 4.28 -17.14 -10.13
CA LEU A 101 4.04 -15.96 -10.97
C LEU A 101 3.67 -16.38 -12.40
N GLY A 102 2.60 -15.79 -12.92
CA GLY A 102 2.01 -16.13 -14.21
C GLY A 102 1.19 -17.42 -14.22
N ARG A 103 1.19 -18.25 -13.17
CA ARG A 103 0.36 -19.47 -13.15
C ARG A 103 -1.12 -19.11 -12.98
N PRO A 104 -2.03 -19.83 -13.67
CA PRO A 104 -3.45 -19.77 -13.36
C PRO A 104 -3.71 -20.10 -11.89
N VAL A 105 -4.50 -19.28 -11.22
CA VAL A 105 -4.73 -19.40 -9.78
C VAL A 105 -5.32 -20.76 -9.39
N GLN A 106 -6.08 -21.41 -10.27
CA GLN A 106 -6.63 -22.75 -10.05
C GLN A 106 -5.54 -23.81 -9.78
N PHE A 107 -4.36 -23.66 -10.38
CA PHE A 107 -3.23 -24.58 -10.16
C PHE A 107 -2.44 -24.27 -8.89
N CYS A 108 -2.80 -23.23 -8.16
CA CYS A 108 -2.15 -22.81 -6.92
C CYS A 108 -2.90 -23.32 -5.67
N HIS A 109 -4.02 -24.03 -5.86
CA HIS A 109 -4.89 -24.51 -4.79
C HIS A 109 -5.17 -26.01 -4.93
N PRO A 110 -5.41 -26.73 -3.81
CA PRO A 110 -5.87 -28.11 -3.85
C PRO A 110 -7.20 -28.25 -4.62
N PRO A 111 -7.45 -29.38 -5.30
CA PRO A 111 -8.66 -29.58 -6.12
C PRO A 111 -9.97 -29.26 -5.39
N ARG A 112 -10.07 -29.62 -4.11
CA ARG A 112 -11.25 -29.39 -3.25
C ARG A 112 -11.64 -27.92 -3.09
N SER A 113 -10.71 -26.98 -3.25
CA SER A 113 -10.96 -25.54 -3.07
C SER A 113 -11.06 -24.76 -4.39
N VAL A 114 -10.73 -25.39 -5.53
CA VAL A 114 -10.75 -24.72 -6.85
C VAL A 114 -12.15 -24.21 -7.21
N HIS A 115 -13.20 -24.96 -6.87
CA HIS A 115 -14.57 -24.50 -7.11
C HIS A 115 -14.90 -23.21 -6.35
N ILE A 116 -14.42 -23.06 -5.11
CA ILE A 116 -14.61 -21.86 -4.29
C ILE A 116 -13.87 -20.67 -4.92
N VAL A 117 -12.61 -20.87 -5.34
CA VAL A 117 -11.82 -19.85 -6.05
C VAL A 117 -12.56 -19.37 -7.29
N ASN A 118 -13.04 -20.30 -8.13
CA ASN A 118 -13.78 -19.94 -9.34
C ASN A 118 -15.09 -19.20 -9.03
N LYS A 119 -15.78 -19.56 -7.94
CA LYS A 119 -17.00 -18.85 -7.50
C LYS A 119 -16.71 -17.40 -7.11
N ILE A 120 -15.61 -17.15 -6.39
CA ILE A 120 -15.18 -15.79 -6.00
C ILE A 120 -14.81 -14.99 -7.25
N LEU A 121 -13.92 -15.50 -8.10
CA LEU A 121 -13.47 -14.81 -9.32
C LEU A 121 -14.64 -14.48 -10.26
N LYS A 122 -15.60 -15.42 -10.40
CA LYS A 122 -16.79 -15.18 -11.22
C LYS A 122 -17.65 -14.06 -10.64
N ALA A 123 -17.90 -14.09 -9.33
CA ALA A 123 -18.70 -13.06 -8.66
C ALA A 123 -18.07 -11.67 -8.83
N PHE A 124 -16.76 -11.54 -8.62
CA PHE A 124 -16.05 -10.26 -8.75
C PHE A 124 -16.02 -9.76 -10.19
N LYS A 125 -15.81 -10.63 -11.18
CA LYS A 125 -15.88 -10.24 -12.61
C LYS A 125 -17.26 -9.73 -13.02
N GLU A 126 -18.31 -10.17 -12.34
CA GLU A 126 -19.69 -9.74 -12.57
C GLU A 126 -20.07 -8.54 -11.67
N GLY A 127 -19.14 -8.00 -10.87
CA GLY A 127 -19.38 -6.87 -9.96
C GLY A 127 -20.27 -7.22 -8.76
N ARG A 128 -20.28 -8.48 -8.32
CA ARG A 128 -21.18 -8.99 -7.27
C ARG A 128 -20.41 -9.51 -6.05
N LYS A 129 -21.02 -9.32 -4.87
CA LYS A 129 -20.66 -9.94 -3.57
C LYS A 129 -19.25 -9.61 -3.07
N GLU A 130 -19.08 -8.42 -2.53
CA GLU A 130 -17.84 -7.97 -1.91
C GLU A 130 -18.02 -7.51 -0.46
N PRO A 131 -17.02 -7.73 0.42
CA PRO A 131 -15.86 -8.60 0.22
C PRO A 131 -16.24 -10.09 0.35
N ALA A 132 -15.45 -10.98 -0.26
CA ALA A 132 -15.54 -12.41 0.04
C ALA A 132 -14.51 -12.73 1.13
N GLU A 133 -14.96 -13.24 2.28
CA GLU A 133 -14.09 -13.47 3.41
C GLU A 133 -14.41 -14.76 4.17
N PHE A 134 -13.38 -15.29 4.81
CA PHE A 134 -13.48 -16.40 5.74
C PHE A 134 -12.30 -16.39 6.71
N TRP A 135 -12.42 -17.20 7.76
CA TRP A 135 -11.35 -17.35 8.75
C TRP A 135 -11.12 -18.83 9.04
N ILE A 136 -9.88 -19.17 9.35
CA ILE A 136 -9.47 -20.52 9.73
C ILE A 136 -8.69 -20.48 11.04
N ASN A 137 -8.71 -21.59 11.76
CA ASN A 137 -7.79 -21.81 12.87
C ASN A 137 -6.59 -22.59 12.32
N MET A 138 -5.38 -22.10 12.56
CA MET A 138 -4.14 -22.74 12.13
C MET A 138 -3.21 -22.88 13.34
N GLY A 139 -3.37 -23.99 14.06
CA GLY A 139 -2.80 -24.15 15.39
C GLY A 139 -3.51 -23.24 16.39
N ASP A 140 -2.74 -22.49 17.16
CA ASP A 140 -3.17 -21.43 18.07
C ASP A 140 -3.55 -20.12 17.35
N ARG A 141 -3.22 -20.00 16.07
CA ARG A 141 -3.47 -18.77 15.30
C ARG A 141 -4.87 -18.71 14.69
N LYS A 142 -5.47 -17.52 14.72
CA LYS A 142 -6.69 -17.17 13.99
C LYS A 142 -6.34 -16.39 12.73
N ILE A 143 -6.53 -17.01 11.56
CA ILE A 143 -6.19 -16.41 10.27
C ILE A 143 -7.44 -15.89 9.59
N HIS A 144 -7.43 -14.61 9.20
CA HIS A 144 -8.48 -13.96 8.43
C HIS A 144 -8.03 -13.79 6.99
N ILE A 145 -8.86 -14.27 6.05
CA ILE A 145 -8.56 -14.28 4.62
C ILE A 145 -9.69 -13.52 3.92
N ARG A 146 -9.33 -12.47 3.18
CA ARG A 146 -10.25 -11.60 2.46
C ARG A 146 -9.87 -11.49 1.00
N TYR A 147 -10.88 -11.39 0.15
CA TYR A 147 -10.73 -11.15 -1.27
C TYR A 147 -11.52 -9.90 -1.67
N PHE A 148 -10.92 -9.09 -2.54
CA PHE A 148 -11.49 -7.85 -3.06
C PHE A 148 -11.30 -7.79 -4.58
N GLN A 149 -12.26 -7.23 -5.31
CA GLN A 149 -12.04 -6.78 -6.68
C GLN A 149 -11.16 -5.54 -6.67
N VAL A 150 -10.25 -5.50 -7.63
CA VAL A 150 -9.45 -4.31 -7.93
C VAL A 150 -10.02 -3.72 -9.19
N LEU A 151 -10.48 -2.47 -9.12
CA LEU A 151 -11.05 -1.73 -10.24
C LEU A 151 -10.12 -0.60 -10.65
N ASP A 152 -10.18 -0.20 -11.91
CA ASP A 152 -9.60 1.07 -12.35
C ASP A 152 -10.54 2.25 -12.03
N LYS A 153 -10.12 3.47 -12.43
CA LYS A 153 -10.88 4.70 -12.20
C LYS A 153 -12.24 4.75 -12.91
N GLU A 154 -12.43 3.93 -13.95
CA GLU A 154 -13.68 3.83 -14.70
C GLU A 154 -14.58 2.69 -14.19
N GLY A 155 -14.13 1.95 -13.16
CA GLY A 155 -14.85 0.82 -12.60
C GLY A 155 -14.61 -0.51 -13.33
N ASN A 156 -13.65 -0.57 -14.26
CA ASN A 156 -13.34 -1.82 -14.96
C ASN A 156 -12.53 -2.76 -14.06
N TYR A 157 -12.84 -4.05 -14.12
CA TYR A 157 -12.17 -5.09 -13.36
C TYR A 157 -10.70 -5.29 -13.80
N LEU A 158 -9.76 -4.97 -12.91
CA LEU A 158 -8.32 -5.19 -13.10
C LEU A 158 -7.85 -6.55 -12.58
N GLY A 159 -8.52 -7.09 -11.55
CA GLY A 159 -8.11 -8.34 -10.91
C GLY A 159 -8.72 -8.54 -9.53
N THR A 160 -8.21 -9.54 -8.83
CA THR A 160 -8.59 -9.88 -7.44
C THR A 160 -7.37 -9.71 -6.53
N LEU A 161 -7.57 -9.02 -5.41
CA LEU A 161 -6.63 -8.93 -4.32
C LEU A 161 -7.01 -9.93 -3.22
N GLU A 162 -6.08 -10.82 -2.85
CA GLU A 162 -6.15 -11.63 -1.63
C GLU A 162 -5.32 -10.93 -0.54
N VAL A 163 -5.92 -10.80 0.64
CA VAL A 163 -5.27 -10.28 1.86
C VAL A 163 -5.43 -11.32 2.97
N VAL A 164 -4.32 -11.74 3.56
CA VAL A 164 -4.31 -12.66 4.71
C VAL A 164 -3.69 -11.97 5.91
N GLN A 165 -4.33 -12.09 7.06
CA GLN A 165 -3.87 -11.52 8.31
C GLN A 165 -3.98 -12.54 9.44
N ASP A 166 -2.97 -12.59 10.30
CA ASP A 166 -3.08 -13.22 11.61
C ASP A 166 -3.73 -12.22 12.58
N ILE A 167 -4.95 -12.51 13.00
CA ILE A 167 -5.73 -11.63 13.89
C ILE A 167 -5.68 -12.09 15.35
N THR A 168 -4.82 -13.04 15.70
CA THR A 168 -4.76 -13.63 17.06
C THR A 168 -4.56 -12.55 18.11
N ARG A 169 -3.51 -11.73 17.96
CA ARG A 169 -3.22 -10.62 18.88
C ARG A 169 -4.24 -9.49 18.80
N ILE A 170 -4.82 -9.26 17.63
CA ILE A 170 -5.85 -8.22 17.44
C ILE A 170 -7.10 -8.56 18.27
N LYS A 171 -7.45 -9.85 18.35
CA LYS A 171 -8.56 -10.34 19.17
C LYS A 171 -8.33 -10.22 20.68
N GLU A 172 -7.09 -10.01 21.12
CA GLU A 172 -6.71 -9.82 22.52
C GLU A 172 -6.72 -8.34 22.94
N LEU A 173 -6.89 -7.41 21.99
CA LEU A 173 -6.93 -5.98 22.30
C LEU A 173 -8.20 -5.64 23.08
N GLU A 174 -8.02 -5.01 24.24
CA GLU A 174 -9.07 -4.49 25.10
C GLU A 174 -8.76 -3.05 25.51
N GLY A 175 -9.80 -2.28 25.86
CA GLY A 175 -9.63 -0.89 26.28
C GLY A 175 -9.02 0.01 25.20
N GLU A 176 -8.17 0.95 25.62
CA GLU A 176 -7.52 1.92 24.72
C GLU A 176 -6.04 2.10 25.08
N LYS A 177 -5.17 2.15 24.07
CA LYS A 177 -3.78 2.58 24.20
C LYS A 177 -3.57 3.82 23.32
N ARG A 178 -3.56 5.00 23.95
CA ARG A 178 -3.51 6.31 23.26
C ARG A 178 -2.10 6.85 23.04
N LEU A 179 -1.11 6.35 23.79
CA LEU A 179 0.27 6.81 23.77
C LEU A 179 1.23 5.61 23.80
N LEU A 180 2.48 5.87 23.39
CA LEU A 180 3.58 4.92 23.46
C LEU A 180 4.02 4.70 24.92
N ASP A 181 4.43 3.48 25.26
CA ASP A 181 4.79 3.05 26.62
C ASP A 181 6.15 2.31 26.65
N TRP A 182 7.05 2.62 25.72
CA TRP A 182 8.37 2.00 25.70
C TRP A 182 9.20 2.52 26.88
N GLU A 183 9.65 1.62 27.76
CA GLU A 183 10.75 1.89 28.68
C GLU A 183 12.07 1.77 27.90
N ASN A 184 12.99 2.72 28.09
CA ASN A 184 14.32 2.71 27.46
C ASN A 184 15.21 1.61 28.02
#